data_AF-A0A2I3SXP0-F1
#
_entry.id   AF-A0A2I3SXP0-F1
#
_cell.length_a   1.000
_cell.length_b   1.000
_cell.length_c   1.000
_cell.angle_alpha   90.00
_cell.angle_beta   90.00
_cell.angle_gamma   90.00
#
_symmetry.space_group_name_H-M   'P 1'
#
loop_
_entity.id
_entity.type
_entity.pdbx_description
1 polymer ?
#
loop_
_entity_poly.entity_id
_entity_poly.type
_entity_poly.pdbx_seq_one_letter_code
_entity_poly.pdbx_strand_id
1 'polypeptide(L)'
;MGRRSTSSTNSGKFMNPTDQVRKESQKRELKNKKQSMTVRAAVAAFLKMKDPKQITRDMEKLDEMEFNPLQQPQLNEKVLKNKRKKLKSRYLQGLEKLEVEYEQKRAQLRQYFDAVENVMVMMFLAPVKMMALLRTRTNISMVTILMMVTPTDQMEKTAMKKTTQV
;
A
#
# COMPACT_ATOMS: atom_id res chain seq x y z
N MET A 1 28.92 -33.45 1.36
CA MET A 1 29.10 -34.03 0.02
C MET A 1 30.37 -33.49 -0.61
N GLY A 2 31.33 -34.35 -0.95
CA GLY A 2 32.66 -33.95 -1.43
C GLY A 2 32.65 -33.30 -2.82
N ARG A 3 33.54 -32.33 -3.02
CA ARG A 3 33.78 -31.67 -4.32
C ARG A 3 34.46 -32.66 -5.27
N ARG A 4 33.84 -32.96 -6.43
CA ARG A 4 34.46 -33.82 -7.46
C ARG A 4 35.58 -33.06 -8.18
N SER A 5 36.66 -33.77 -8.52
CA SER A 5 37.77 -33.24 -9.32
C SER A 5 37.28 -32.83 -10.71
N THR A 6 37.80 -31.72 -11.24
CA THR A 6 37.36 -31.15 -12.52
C THR A 6 37.91 -31.87 -13.75
N SER A 7 38.94 -32.70 -13.56
CA SER A 7 39.68 -33.44 -14.60
C SER A 7 39.08 -34.80 -14.96
N SER A 8 37.99 -35.22 -14.30
CA SER A 8 37.36 -36.53 -14.47
C SER A 8 35.93 -36.42 -14.99
N THR A 9 35.48 -37.43 -15.72
CA THR A 9 34.10 -37.57 -16.21
C THR A 9 33.16 -37.94 -15.06
N ASN A 10 31.85 -37.89 -15.32
CA ASN A 10 30.84 -38.32 -14.33
C ASN A 10 30.99 -39.79 -13.91
N SER A 11 31.67 -40.62 -14.72
CA SER A 11 31.99 -42.03 -14.44
C SER A 11 33.38 -42.25 -13.82
N GLY A 12 34.13 -41.18 -13.49
CA GLY A 12 35.45 -41.29 -12.86
C GLY A 12 36.62 -41.46 -13.84
N LYS A 13 36.36 -41.61 -15.15
CA LYS A 13 37.42 -41.74 -16.17
C LYS A 13 38.09 -40.39 -16.44
N PHE A 14 39.38 -40.41 -16.77
CA PHE A 14 40.12 -39.20 -17.12
C PHE A 14 39.49 -38.52 -18.34
N MET A 15 39.23 -37.22 -18.24
CA MET A 15 38.65 -36.43 -19.33
C MET A 15 39.73 -36.04 -20.34
N ASN A 16 39.40 -36.01 -21.63
CA ASN A 16 40.34 -35.57 -22.66
C ASN A 16 40.86 -34.15 -22.35
N PRO A 17 42.18 -33.87 -22.44
CA PRO A 17 42.74 -32.54 -22.20
C PRO A 17 42.03 -31.41 -22.95
N THR A 18 41.59 -31.61 -24.19
CA THR A 18 40.82 -30.59 -24.95
C THR A 18 39.47 -30.30 -24.31
N ASP A 19 38.77 -31.34 -23.85
CA ASP A 19 37.48 -31.19 -23.17
C ASP A 19 37.65 -30.54 -21.78
N GLN A 20 38.78 -30.77 -21.10
CA GLN A 20 39.07 -30.10 -19.83
C GLN A 20 39.18 -28.59 -20.01
N VAL A 21 39.94 -28.14 -21.02
CA VAL A 21 40.10 -26.71 -21.35
C VAL A 21 38.75 -26.08 -21.71
N ARG A 22 37.92 -26.76 -22.52
CA ARG A 22 36.57 -26.29 -22.88
C ARG A 22 35.63 -26.18 -21.67
N LYS A 23 35.68 -27.15 -20.76
CA LYS A 23 34.89 -27.13 -19.52
C LYS A 23 35.36 -26.01 -18.58
N GLU A 24 36.67 -25.75 -18.55
CA GLU A 24 37.24 -24.67 -17.75
C GLU A 24 36.88 -23.28 -18.31
N SER A 25 36.92 -23.10 -19.64
CA SER A 25 36.52 -21.84 -20.29
C SER A 25 35.04 -21.55 -20.05
N GLN A 26 34.16 -22.54 -20.23
CA GLN A 26 32.73 -22.41 -19.95
C GLN A 26 32.46 -22.07 -18.48
N LYS A 27 33.21 -22.66 -17.54
CA LYS A 27 33.08 -22.35 -16.12
C LYS A 27 33.50 -20.91 -15.80
N ARG A 28 34.56 -20.40 -16.43
CA ARG A 28 35.01 -19.01 -16.29
C ARG A 28 33.98 -18.04 -16.87
N GLU A 29 33.45 -18.33 -18.05
CA GLU A 29 32.38 -17.56 -18.67
C GLU A 29 31.11 -17.53 -17.83
N LEU A 30 30.66 -18.68 -17.31
CA LEU A 30 29.47 -18.77 -16.48
C LEU A 30 29.64 -18.00 -15.16
N LYS A 31 30.84 -18.03 -14.56
CA LYS A 31 31.17 -17.22 -13.37
C LYS A 31 31.10 -15.74 -13.68
N ASN A 32 31.69 -15.29 -14.79
CA ASN A 32 31.65 -13.89 -15.22
C ASN A 32 30.19 -13.45 -15.50
N LYS A 33 29.41 -14.27 -16.20
CA LYS A 33 27.99 -14.00 -16.47
C LYS A 33 27.18 -13.87 -15.18
N LYS A 34 27.39 -14.75 -14.19
CA LYS A 34 26.75 -14.65 -12.87
C LYS A 34 27.16 -13.37 -12.14
N GLN A 35 28.44 -13.05 -12.11
CA GLN A 35 28.95 -11.81 -11.51
C GLN A 35 28.37 -10.57 -12.19
N SER A 36 28.30 -10.57 -13.53
CA SER A 36 27.68 -9.50 -14.32
C SER A 36 26.21 -9.31 -13.95
N MET A 37 25.44 -10.39 -13.80
CA MET A 37 24.04 -10.32 -13.38
C MET A 37 23.89 -9.78 -11.94
N THR A 38 24.75 -10.21 -11.01
CA THR A 38 24.77 -9.70 -9.64
C THR A 38 25.11 -8.20 -9.61
N VAL A 39 26.12 -7.78 -10.37
CA VAL A 39 26.51 -6.36 -10.47
C VAL A 39 25.38 -5.55 -11.10
N ARG A 40 24.74 -6.04 -12.17
CA ARG A 40 23.56 -5.39 -12.78
C ARG A 40 22.41 -5.26 -11.79
N ALA A 41 22.12 -6.29 -11.01
CA ALA A 41 21.07 -6.26 -9.99
C ALA A 41 21.41 -5.30 -8.85
N ALA A 42 22.64 -5.30 -8.35
CA ALA A 42 23.11 -4.40 -7.30
C ALA A 42 23.13 -2.94 -7.77
N VAL A 43 23.64 -2.68 -8.98
CA VAL A 43 23.60 -1.35 -9.61
C VAL A 43 22.15 -0.91 -9.82
N ALA A 44 21.27 -1.79 -10.28
CA ALA A 44 19.85 -1.47 -10.42
C ALA A 44 19.19 -1.18 -9.07
N ALA A 45 19.48 -1.95 -8.01
CA ALA A 45 18.95 -1.74 -6.67
C ALA A 45 19.47 -0.41 -6.06
N PHE A 46 20.78 -0.19 -6.13
CA PHE A 46 21.41 1.08 -5.74
C PHE A 46 20.86 2.27 -6.50
N LEU A 47 20.52 2.10 -7.79
CA LEU A 47 19.91 3.14 -8.60
C LEU A 47 18.40 3.30 -8.37
N LYS A 48 17.70 2.28 -7.85
CA LYS A 48 16.23 2.28 -7.63
C LYS A 48 15.82 2.75 -6.23
N MET A 49 16.71 2.66 -5.24
CA MET A 49 16.44 2.94 -3.83
C MET A 49 17.23 4.12 -3.28
N LYS A 50 17.67 5.04 -4.13
CA LYS A 50 18.30 6.28 -3.65
C LYS A 50 17.24 7.25 -3.19
N ASP A 51 17.42 7.77 -1.98
CA ASP A 51 16.64 8.87 -1.46
C ASP A 51 16.71 10.06 -2.42
N PRO A 52 15.60 10.78 -2.65
CA PRO A 52 15.60 12.00 -3.47
C PRO A 52 16.68 12.99 -3.03
N LYS A 53 16.92 13.12 -1.72
CA LYS A 53 17.98 13.94 -1.13
C LYS A 53 19.40 13.50 -1.49
N GLN A 54 19.62 12.21 -1.71
CA GLN A 54 20.91 11.70 -2.18
C GLN A 54 21.12 11.99 -3.67
N ILE A 55 20.04 11.95 -4.47
CA ILE A 55 20.09 12.28 -5.89
C ILE A 55 20.47 13.76 -6.09
N THR A 56 19.96 14.66 -5.24
CA THR A 56 20.38 16.08 -5.23
C THR A 56 21.87 16.21 -4.97
N ARG A 57 22.41 15.56 -3.94
CA ARG A 57 23.85 15.56 -3.63
C ARG A 57 24.70 14.99 -4.77
N ASP A 58 24.21 13.96 -5.45
CA ASP A 58 24.90 13.39 -6.62
C ASP A 58 24.88 14.35 -7.82
N MET A 59 23.87 15.21 -7.96
CA MET A 59 23.82 16.27 -8.99
C MET A 59 24.80 17.39 -8.66
N GLU A 60 24.85 17.85 -7.41
CA GLU A 60 25.79 18.87 -6.93
C GLU A 60 27.25 18.47 -7.20
N LYS A 61 27.61 17.20 -6.97
CA LYS A 61 28.94 16.68 -7.29
C LYS A 61 29.28 16.71 -8.79
N LEU A 62 28.28 16.59 -9.66
CA LEU A 62 28.52 16.73 -11.10
C LEU A 62 28.78 18.20 -11.46
N ASP A 63 28.10 19.12 -10.79
CA ASP A 63 28.29 20.56 -10.98
C ASP A 63 29.66 21.00 -10.43
N GLU A 64 30.04 20.52 -9.25
CA GLU A 64 31.40 20.70 -8.69
C GLU A 64 32.48 20.20 -9.65
N MET A 65 32.24 19.08 -10.35
CA MET A 65 33.20 18.53 -11.31
C MET A 65 33.28 19.32 -12.62
N GLU A 66 32.16 19.92 -13.07
CA GLU A 66 32.11 20.69 -14.33
C GLU A 66 32.62 22.11 -14.15
N PHE A 67 32.31 22.73 -13.02
CA PHE A 67 32.59 24.14 -12.75
C PHE A 67 33.78 24.34 -11.80
N ASN A 68 34.63 23.33 -11.61
CA ASN A 68 35.85 23.49 -10.81
C ASN A 68 36.85 24.40 -11.54
N PRO A 69 37.16 25.60 -11.02
CA PRO A 69 38.12 26.49 -11.66
C PRO A 69 39.57 25.99 -11.55
N LEU A 70 39.85 25.09 -10.62
CA LEU A 70 41.19 24.56 -10.34
C LEU A 70 41.52 23.30 -11.14
N GLN A 71 40.50 22.60 -11.67
CA GLN A 71 40.68 21.31 -12.31
C GLN A 71 39.76 21.17 -13.51
N GLN A 72 40.34 20.83 -14.67
CA GLN A 72 39.53 20.53 -15.84
C GLN A 72 38.59 19.34 -15.59
N PRO A 73 37.35 19.38 -16.08
CA PRO A 73 36.41 18.27 -15.94
C PRO A 73 36.99 16.97 -16.48
N GLN A 74 37.02 15.93 -15.66
CA GLN A 74 37.51 14.61 -16.07
C GLN A 74 36.61 13.91 -17.10
N LEU A 75 35.38 14.40 -17.25
CA LEU A 75 34.36 13.83 -18.13
C LEU A 75 33.94 14.84 -19.19
N ASN A 76 33.68 14.33 -20.39
CA ASN A 76 33.13 15.11 -21.49
C ASN A 76 31.76 15.70 -21.12
N GLU A 77 31.48 16.92 -21.57
CA GLU A 77 30.23 17.66 -21.38
C GLU A 77 29.00 16.82 -21.79
N LYS A 78 29.06 16.09 -22.91
CA LYS A 78 27.97 15.18 -23.34
C LYS A 78 27.69 14.09 -22.31
N VAL A 79 28.71 13.58 -21.63
CA VAL A 79 28.59 12.55 -20.60
C VAL A 79 27.99 13.15 -19.33
N LEU A 80 28.42 14.35 -18.92
CA LEU A 80 27.89 15.07 -17.76
C LEU A 80 26.40 15.41 -17.94
N LYS A 81 26.01 15.93 -19.10
CA LYS A 81 24.60 16.18 -19.47
C LYS A 81 23.76 14.90 -19.41
N ASN A 82 24.26 13.80 -19.95
CA ASN A 82 23.55 12.51 -19.89
C ASN A 82 23.41 11.98 -18.46
N LYS A 83 24.43 12.15 -17.61
CA LYS A 83 24.36 11.78 -16.19
C LYS A 83 23.32 12.63 -15.45
N ARG A 84 23.30 13.96 -15.64
CA ARG A 84 22.27 14.85 -15.08
C ARG A 84 20.87 14.47 -15.54
N LYS A 85 20.65 14.19 -16.82
CA LYS A 85 19.36 13.74 -17.34
C LYS A 85 18.88 12.45 -16.64
N LYS A 86 19.78 11.48 -16.43
CA LYS A 86 19.46 10.23 -15.72
C LYS A 86 19.16 10.44 -14.24
N LEU A 87 19.88 11.35 -13.56
CA LEU A 87 19.61 11.69 -12.16
C LEU A 87 18.29 12.43 -12.01
N LYS A 88 18.00 13.41 -12.88
CA LYS A 88 16.71 14.14 -12.89
C LYS A 88 15.51 13.21 -13.09
N SER A 89 15.59 12.29 -14.06
CA SER A 89 14.52 11.31 -14.28
C SER A 89 14.27 10.42 -13.05
N ARG A 90 15.33 10.02 -12.34
CA ARG A 90 15.19 9.26 -11.08
C ARG A 90 14.63 10.09 -9.94
N TYR A 91 15.02 11.35 -9.84
CA TYR A 91 14.49 12.27 -8.82
C TYR A 91 12.97 12.35 -8.93
N LEU A 92 12.45 12.58 -10.14
CA LEU A 92 11.02 12.61 -10.41
C LEU A 92 10.34 11.29 -10.05
N GLN A 93 10.90 10.16 -10.48
CA GLN A 93 10.36 8.84 -10.13
C GLN A 93 10.40 8.55 -8.62
N GLY A 94 11.40 9.07 -7.91
CA GLY A 94 11.51 8.95 -6.46
C GLY A 94 10.45 9.76 -5.73
N LEU A 95 10.14 10.97 -6.22
CA LEU A 95 9.06 11.80 -5.67
C LEU A 95 7.70 11.16 -5.88
N GLU A 96 7.42 10.63 -7.08
CA GLU A 96 6.16 9.94 -7.39
C GLU A 96 5.90 8.77 -6.44
N LYS A 97 6.93 7.97 -6.13
CA LYS A 97 6.80 6.89 -5.13
C LYS A 97 6.49 7.41 -3.74
N LEU A 98 7.11 8.51 -3.34
CA LEU A 98 6.89 9.11 -2.03
C LEU A 98 5.46 9.66 -1.89
N GLU A 99 4.93 10.23 -2.98
CA GLU A 99 3.54 10.67 -3.09
C GLU A 99 2.56 9.50 -2.98
N VAL A 100 2.83 8.39 -3.69
CA VAL A 100 2.04 7.16 -3.58
C VAL A 100 2.04 6.62 -2.14
N GLU A 101 3.20 6.58 -1.48
CA GLU A 101 3.30 6.12 -0.09
C GLU A 101 2.53 7.03 0.87
N TYR A 102 2.57 8.34 0.66
CA TYR A 102 1.77 9.31 1.42
C TYR A 102 0.27 9.08 1.23
N GLU A 103 -0.21 8.92 0.00
CA GLU A 103 -1.62 8.67 -0.27
C GLU A 103 -2.10 7.35 0.34
N GLN A 104 -1.25 6.31 0.33
CA GLN A 104 -1.56 5.05 1.01
C GLN A 104 -1.72 5.23 2.53
N LYS A 105 -0.79 5.94 3.17
CA LYS A 105 -0.88 6.26 4.61
C LYS A 105 -2.13 7.08 4.93
N ARG A 106 -2.45 8.06 4.08
CA ARG A 106 -3.66 8.87 4.20
C ARG A 106 -4.93 8.04 4.05
N ALA A 107 -4.96 7.11 3.11
CA ALA A 107 -6.08 6.19 2.91
C ALA A 107 -6.29 5.27 4.13
N GLN A 108 -5.21 4.75 4.70
CA GLN A 108 -5.26 3.94 5.93
C GLN A 108 -5.83 4.74 7.11
N LEU A 109 -5.38 5.98 7.30
CA LEU A 109 -5.93 6.87 8.33
C LEU A 109 -7.41 7.14 8.13
N ARG A 110 -7.84 7.39 6.88
CA ARG A 110 -9.24 7.58 6.54
C ARG A 110 -10.07 6.34 6.86
N GLN A 111 -9.60 5.16 6.48
CA GLN A 111 -10.27 3.89 6.79
C GLN A 111 -10.41 3.67 8.31
N TYR A 112 -9.36 4.00 9.07
CA TYR A 112 -9.40 3.92 10.52
C TYR A 112 -10.44 4.89 11.12
N PHE A 113 -10.46 6.14 10.64
CA PHE A 113 -11.43 7.14 11.06
C PHE A 113 -12.87 6.71 10.77
N ASP A 114 -13.15 6.29 9.52
CA ASP A 114 -14.47 5.81 9.10
C ASP A 114 -14.91 4.60 9.94
N ALA A 115 -13.99 3.68 10.28
CA ALA A 115 -14.29 2.54 11.14
C ALA A 115 -14.71 2.98 12.55
N VAL A 116 -14.02 3.96 13.14
CA VAL A 116 -14.34 4.50 14.47
C VAL A 116 -15.68 5.23 14.45
N GLU A 117 -15.95 6.07 13.44
CA GLU A 117 -17.25 6.75 13.31
C GLU A 117 -18.39 5.75 13.16
N ASN A 118 -18.24 4.72 12.32
CA ASN A 118 -19.25 3.69 12.14
C ASN A 118 -19.56 2.95 13.44
N VAL A 119 -18.55 2.62 14.24
CA VAL A 119 -18.74 1.99 15.57
C VAL A 119 -19.49 2.94 16.50
N MET A 120 -19.13 4.22 16.53
CA MET A 120 -19.81 5.22 17.38
C MET A 120 -21.28 5.38 16.99
N VAL A 121 -21.58 5.46 15.69
CA VAL A 121 -22.95 5.56 15.17
C VAL A 121 -23.76 4.31 15.51
N MET A 122 -23.17 3.12 15.33
CA MET A 122 -23.79 1.84 15.69
C MET A 122 -24.06 1.73 17.19
N MET A 123 -23.13 2.16 18.03
CA MET A 123 -23.22 1.95 19.48
C MET A 123 -24.12 2.97 20.19
N PHE A 124 -24.18 4.21 19.70
CA PHE A 124 -24.92 5.29 20.37
C PHE A 124 -26.16 5.76 19.61
N LEU A 125 -26.07 5.98 18.29
CA LEU A 125 -27.15 6.60 17.54
C LEU A 125 -28.23 5.60 17.08
N ALA A 126 -27.82 4.42 16.63
CA ALA A 126 -28.73 3.37 16.18
C ALA A 126 -29.70 2.86 17.28
N PRO A 127 -29.24 2.52 18.51
CA PRO A 127 -30.14 2.08 19.57
C PRO A 127 -31.09 3.20 20.03
N VAL A 128 -30.63 4.46 20.06
CA VAL A 128 -31.50 5.61 20.41
C VAL A 128 -32.63 5.77 19.39
N LYS A 129 -32.33 5.66 18.09
CA LYS A 129 -33.35 5.70 17.02
C LYS A 129 -34.33 4.53 17.10
N MET A 130 -33.85 3.32 17.37
CA MET A 130 -34.70 2.14 17.57
C MET A 130 -35.64 2.32 18.77
N MET A 131 -35.12 2.78 19.90
CA MET A 131 -35.92 3.06 21.10
C MET A 131 -36.99 4.14 20.84
N ALA A 132 -36.67 5.18 20.08
CA ALA A 132 -37.65 6.20 19.69
C ALA A 132 -38.79 5.62 18.82
N LEU A 133 -38.46 4.76 17.85
CA LEU A 133 -39.44 4.09 16.99
C LEU A 133 -40.31 3.09 17.76
N LEU A 134 -39.73 2.34 18.70
CA LEU A 134 -40.48 1.45 19.60
C LEU A 134 -41.46 2.25 20.46
N ARG A 135 -41.02 3.39 21.01
CA ARG A 135 -41.83 4.27 21.86
C ARG A 135 -43.01 4.89 21.10
N THR A 136 -42.80 5.35 19.87
CA THR A 136 -43.91 5.89 19.05
C THR A 136 -44.90 4.80 18.70
N ARG A 137 -44.44 3.59 18.37
CA ARG A 137 -45.31 2.46 18.05
C ARG A 137 -46.17 2.01 19.25
N THR A 138 -45.59 1.96 20.45
CA THR A 138 -46.35 1.63 21.68
C THR A 138 -47.36 2.72 22.03
N ASN A 139 -47.00 4.00 21.86
CA ASN A 139 -47.90 5.12 22.13
C ASN A 139 -49.10 5.13 21.17
N ILE A 140 -48.87 4.92 19.87
CA ILE A 140 -49.94 4.82 18.88
C ILE A 140 -50.88 3.65 19.23
N SER A 141 -50.31 2.48 19.55
CA SER A 141 -51.09 1.30 19.95
C SER A 141 -51.95 1.56 21.18
N MET A 142 -51.42 2.21 22.22
CA MET A 142 -52.17 2.54 23.43
C MET A 142 -53.31 3.54 23.15
N VAL A 143 -53.06 4.57 22.33
CA VAL A 143 -54.11 5.54 21.94
C VAL A 143 -55.23 4.86 21.16
N THR A 144 -54.90 3.95 20.24
CA THR A 144 -55.91 3.15 19.53
C THR A 144 -56.74 2.31 20.48
N ILE A 145 -56.13 1.65 21.47
CA ILE A 145 -56.85 0.87 22.48
C ILE A 145 -57.76 1.77 23.34
N LEU A 146 -57.25 2.91 23.81
CA LEU A 146 -58.02 3.84 24.64
C LEU A 146 -59.24 4.40 23.87
N MET A 147 -59.09 4.71 22.59
CA MET A 147 -60.18 5.19 21.73
C MET A 147 -61.24 4.11 21.44
N MET A 148 -60.93 2.83 21.60
CA MET A 148 -61.91 1.74 21.47
C MET A 148 -62.65 1.47 22.79
N VAL A 149 -62.07 1.83 23.95
CA VAL A 149 -62.67 1.65 25.29
C VAL A 149 -63.53 2.84 25.71
N THR A 150 -63.21 4.07 25.28
CA THR A 150 -64.00 5.27 25.60
C THR A 150 -65.41 5.33 25.01
N PRO A 151 -65.74 4.79 23.82
CA PRO A 151 -67.11 4.81 23.32
C PRO A 151 -68.03 3.78 24.00
N THR A 152 -67.51 2.66 24.53
CA THR A 152 -68.35 1.66 25.22
C THR A 152 -68.85 2.17 26.56
N ASP A 153 -68.05 2.96 27.28
CA ASP A 153 -68.41 3.51 28.60
C ASP A 153 -69.46 4.65 28.51
N GLN A 154 -69.55 5.34 27.36
CA GLN A 154 -70.56 6.38 27.11
C GLN A 154 -71.90 5.80 26.63
N MET A 155 -71.89 4.63 25.98
CA MET A 155 -73.10 3.92 25.55
C MET A 155 -73.84 3.26 26.73
N GLU A 156 -73.11 2.79 27.75
CA GLU A 156 -73.70 2.16 28.94
C GLU A 156 -74.36 3.20 29.88
N LYS A 157 -73.74 4.37 30.05
CA LYS A 157 -74.32 5.48 30.85
C LYS A 157 -75.52 6.16 30.21
N THR A 158 -75.64 6.16 28.88
CA THR A 158 -76.82 6.70 28.18
C THR A 158 -77.98 5.71 28.11
N ALA A 159 -77.72 4.41 28.17
CA ALA A 159 -78.75 3.39 28.31
C ALA A 159 -79.41 3.43 29.72
N MET A 160 -78.62 3.54 30.79
CA MET A 160 -79.14 3.58 32.16
C MET A 160 -79.95 4.84 32.50
N LYS A 161 -79.70 5.98 31.84
CA LYS A 161 -80.50 7.21 32.04
C LYS A 161 -81.88 7.17 31.37
N LYS A 162 -82.11 6.27 30.40
CA LYS A 162 -83.40 6.16 29.71
C LYS A 162 -84.41 5.26 30.43
N THR A 163 -84.00 4.52 31.46
CA THR A 163 -84.87 3.58 32.21
C THR A 163 -85.49 4.19 33.47
N THR A 164 -85.14 5.44 33.84
CA THR A 164 -85.62 6.11 35.07
C THR A 164 -86.61 7.25 34.80
N GLN A 165 -87.15 7.37 33.59
CA GLN A 165 -88.30 8.25 33.31
C GLN A 165 -89.51 7.40 32.90
N VAL A 166 -90.21 6.86 33.89
CA VAL A 166 -91.64 6.51 33.85
C VAL A 166 -92.25 6.94 35.17
#